data_AF-A0A3B8HEI1-F1
#
_entry.id   AF-A0A3B8HEI1-F1
#
_cell.length_a   1.000
_cell.length_b   1.000
_cell.length_c   1.000
_cell.angle_alpha   90.00
_cell.angle_beta   90.00
_cell.angle_gamma   90.00
#
_symmetry.space_group_name_H-M   'P 1'
#
loop_
_entity.id
_entity.type
_entity.pdbx_description
1 polymer ?
#
loop_
_entity_poly.entity_id
_entity_poly.type
_entity_poly.pdbx_seq_one_letter_code
_entity_poly.pdbx_strand_id
1 'polypeptide(L)'
;MSSENDPHHPMLSDPIGWQQRLMQVLEPQVHPLVSGQSSTEPRGTTASTVLLLLAPASPQPGAPAEVSLILTKRSRMVRQAGDLCCPGGTMEPR
;
A
#
# COMPACT_ATOMS: atom_id res chain seq x y z
N MET A 1 -25.93 11.16 -29.38
CA MET A 1 -25.27 12.15 -28.50
C MET A 1 -24.31 11.35 -27.64
N SER A 2 -23.03 11.56 -27.90
CA SER A 2 -21.91 10.76 -27.42
C SER A 2 -21.77 10.92 -25.91
N SER A 3 -21.89 9.83 -25.16
CA SER A 3 -21.43 9.81 -23.77
C SER A 3 -19.92 9.95 -23.79
N GLU A 4 -19.46 11.08 -23.29
CA GLU A 4 -18.06 11.41 -23.05
C GLU A 4 -17.40 10.26 -22.28
N ASN A 5 -16.33 9.71 -22.88
CA ASN A 5 -15.39 8.81 -22.20
C ASN A 5 -14.77 9.63 -21.05
N ASP A 6 -15.23 9.42 -19.82
CA ASP A 6 -14.54 9.88 -18.63
C ASP A 6 -13.43 8.86 -18.32
N PRO A 7 -12.14 9.19 -18.55
CA PRO A 7 -11.03 8.23 -18.42
C PRO A 7 -10.69 7.90 -16.97
N HIS A 8 -11.43 8.40 -15.98
CA HIS A 8 -11.10 8.27 -14.56
C HIS A 8 -12.13 7.49 -13.72
N HIS A 9 -13.09 6.80 -14.34
CA HIS A 9 -13.96 5.86 -13.62
C HIS A 9 -13.11 4.69 -13.03
N PRO A 10 -13.26 4.36 -11.73
CA PRO A 10 -12.18 4.45 -10.75
C PRO A 10 -11.23 3.26 -10.79
N MET A 11 -9.96 3.53 -10.57
CA MET A 11 -8.93 2.51 -10.31
C MET A 11 -9.33 1.50 -9.19
N LEU A 12 -10.25 1.89 -8.29
CA LEU A 12 -10.80 1.03 -7.22
C LEU A 12 -11.98 0.15 -7.68
N SER A 13 -12.55 0.38 -8.86
CA SER A 13 -13.65 -0.42 -9.43
C SER A 13 -13.17 -1.59 -10.29
N ASP A 14 -11.87 -1.64 -10.62
CA ASP A 14 -11.21 -2.77 -11.29
C ASP A 14 -10.12 -3.36 -10.38
N PRO A 15 -10.48 -4.31 -9.49
CA PRO A 15 -9.52 -4.90 -8.55
C PRO A 15 -8.41 -5.69 -9.25
N ILE A 16 -8.68 -6.28 -10.42
CA ILE A 16 -7.69 -7.09 -11.16
C ILE A 16 -6.68 -6.17 -11.85
N GLY A 17 -7.15 -5.15 -12.58
CA GLY A 17 -6.27 -4.16 -13.22
C GLY A 17 -5.43 -3.39 -12.20
N TRP A 18 -6.00 -3.10 -11.03
CA TRP A 18 -5.26 -2.48 -9.92
C TRP A 18 -4.16 -3.39 -9.37
N GLN A 19 -4.46 -4.66 -9.10
CA GLN A 19 -3.46 -5.63 -8.64
C GLN A 19 -2.32 -5.78 -9.65
N GLN A 20 -2.63 -5.88 -10.95
CA GLN A 20 -1.62 -5.96 -12.00
C GLN A 20 -0.74 -4.71 -12.03
N ARG A 21 -1.34 -3.52 -11.93
CA ARG A 21 -0.59 -2.25 -11.87
C ARG A 21 0.30 -2.15 -10.63
N LEU A 22 -0.21 -2.55 -9.46
CA LEU A 22 0.58 -2.59 -8.23
C LEU A 22 1.80 -3.51 -8.38
N MET A 23 1.60 -4.73 -8.89
CA MET A 23 2.70 -5.65 -9.13
C MET A 23 3.72 -5.06 -10.11
N GLN A 24 3.27 -4.47 -11.22
CA GLN A 24 4.16 -3.83 -12.21
C GLN A 24 4.99 -2.67 -11.64
N VAL A 25 4.43 -1.88 -10.71
CA VAL A 25 5.12 -0.74 -10.09
C VAL A 25 6.04 -1.19 -8.95
N LEU A 26 5.64 -2.21 -8.20
CA LEU A 26 6.38 -2.70 -7.04
C LEU A 26 7.49 -3.67 -7.44
N GLU A 27 7.29 -4.58 -8.40
CA GLU A 27 8.28 -5.59 -8.82
C GLU A 27 9.67 -4.98 -9.17
N PRO A 28 9.77 -3.89 -9.95
CA PRO A 28 11.07 -3.29 -10.25
C PRO A 28 11.75 -2.65 -9.03
N GLN A 29 11.00 -2.41 -7.95
CA GLN A 29 11.43 -1.69 -6.75
C GLN A 29 11.56 -2.61 -5.52
N VAL A 30 11.26 -3.91 -5.65
CA VAL A 30 11.51 -4.89 -4.58
C VAL A 30 13.02 -5.07 -4.44
N HIS A 31 13.58 -4.46 -3.40
CA HIS A 31 14.96 -4.70 -3.02
C HIS A 31 15.16 -6.21 -2.76
N PRO A 32 16.26 -6.84 -3.23
CA PRO A 32 16.50 -8.30 -3.10
C PRO A 32 16.44 -8.85 -1.66
N LEU A 33 16.45 -7.98 -0.65
CA LEU A 33 16.32 -8.33 0.77
C LEU A 33 14.96 -8.96 1.13
N VAL A 34 13.91 -8.76 0.33
CA VAL A 34 12.60 -9.40 0.55
C VAL A 34 12.48 -10.76 -0.16
N SER A 35 13.29 -10.97 -1.21
CA SER A 35 13.25 -12.17 -2.05
C SER A 35 14.09 -13.31 -1.49
N GLY A 36 14.01 -13.61 -0.18
CA GLY A 36 14.30 -14.93 0.43
C GLY A 36 15.53 -15.74 -0.02
N GLN A 37 16.55 -15.14 -0.65
CA GLN A 37 17.70 -15.83 -1.22
C GLN A 37 18.99 -15.13 -0.79
N SER A 38 19.23 -15.12 0.51
CA SER A 38 20.59 -15.04 1.06
C SER A 38 20.85 -16.35 1.75
N SER A 39 21.46 -17.28 1.03
CA SER A 39 22.03 -18.53 1.52
C SER A 39 23.26 -18.23 2.39
N THR A 40 23.04 -17.59 3.53
CA THR A 40 23.94 -17.50 4.68
C THR A 40 23.06 -17.11 5.85
N GLU A 41 22.72 -18.10 6.70
CA GLU A 41 21.89 -18.00 7.91
C GLU A 41 21.81 -16.58 8.52
N PRO A 42 20.72 -15.81 8.28
CA PRO A 42 20.60 -14.48 8.85
C PRO A 42 19.81 -14.60 10.14
N ARG A 43 20.51 -14.50 11.26
CA ARG A 43 20.00 -14.15 12.60
C ARG A 43 18.56 -13.62 12.59
N GLY A 44 17.59 -14.52 12.78
CA GLY A 44 16.15 -14.26 12.99
C GLY A 44 15.58 -12.96 12.41
N THR A 45 15.62 -12.78 11.09
CA THR A 45 14.99 -11.60 10.47
C THR A 45 13.47 -11.76 10.57
N THR A 46 12.84 -11.01 11.48
CA THR A 46 11.39 -11.02 11.65
C THR A 46 10.74 -10.28 10.48
N ALA A 47 10.04 -11.02 9.61
CA ALA A 47 9.26 -10.43 8.54
C ALA A 47 8.17 -9.52 9.12
N SER A 48 7.90 -8.39 8.47
CA SER A 48 6.80 -7.49 8.82
C SER A 48 5.93 -7.25 7.61
N THR A 49 4.63 -7.11 7.83
CA THR A 49 3.65 -6.81 6.78
C THR A 49 2.89 -5.55 7.13
N VAL A 50 2.52 -4.79 6.11
CA VAL A 50 1.73 -3.57 6.23
C VAL A 50 0.59 -3.57 5.22
N LEU A 51 -0.50 -2.88 5.57
CA LEU A 51 -1.66 -2.65 4.73
C LEU A 51 -1.59 -1.23 4.16
N LEU A 52 -1.61 -1.12 2.83
CA LEU A 52 -1.81 0.16 2.15
C LEU A 52 -3.31 0.40 1.97
N LEU A 53 -3.89 1.22 2.84
CA LEU A 53 -5.32 1.54 2.82
C LEU A 53 -5.57 2.75 1.92
N LEU A 54 -6.28 2.54 0.82
CA LEU A 54 -6.66 3.57 -0.14
C LEU A 54 -8.14 3.91 -0.01
N ALA A 55 -8.47 5.19 -0.09
CA ALA A 55 -9.86 5.66 -0.13
C ALA A 55 -10.02 6.79 -1.16
N PRO A 56 -11.21 6.95 -1.76
CA PRO A 56 -11.50 8.16 -2.53
C PRO A 56 -11.31 9.39 -1.64
N ALA A 57 -10.54 10.38 -2.11
CA ALA A 57 -10.53 11.70 -1.52
C ALA A 57 -11.90 12.34 -1.76
N SER A 58 -12.40 13.12 -0.79
CA SER A 58 -13.72 13.76 -0.92
C SER A 58 -13.77 14.55 -2.23
N PRO A 59 -14.74 14.26 -3.12
CA PRO A 59 -14.81 14.95 -4.40
C PRO A 59 -15.24 16.40 -4.14
N GLN A 60 -14.32 17.34 -4.36
CA GLN A 60 -14.69 18.75 -4.51
C GLN A 60 -15.39 18.90 -5.87
N PRO A 61 -16.51 19.64 -5.98
CA PRO A 61 -17.17 19.85 -7.26
C PRO A 61 -16.19 20.47 -8.28
N GLY A 62 -15.97 19.77 -9.41
CA GLY A 62 -15.06 20.22 -10.48
C GLY A 62 -13.59 19.81 -10.31
N ALA A 63 -13.22 19.10 -9.25
CA ALA A 63 -11.88 18.56 -9.07
C ALA A 63 -11.75 17.12 -9.64
N PRO A 64 -10.56 16.72 -10.12
CA PRO A 64 -10.33 15.35 -10.56
C PRO A 64 -10.48 14.36 -9.40
N ALA A 65 -10.86 13.12 -9.71
CA ALA A 65 -10.94 12.05 -8.73
C ALA A 65 -9.53 11.76 -8.15
N GLU A 66 -9.37 11.96 -6.84
CA GLU A 66 -8.11 11.74 -6.13
C GLU A 66 -8.25 10.55 -5.16
N VAL A 67 -7.14 9.84 -4.93
CA VAL A 67 -7.05 8.71 -4.00
C VAL A 67 -6.19 9.12 -2.81
N SER A 68 -6.73 8.96 -1.61
CA SER A 68 -6.04 9.21 -0.35
C SER A 68 -5.41 7.94 0.19
N LEU A 69 -4.21 8.07 0.78
CA LEU A 69 -3.60 7.04 1.62
C LEU A 69 -3.97 7.25 3.08
N ILE A 70 -4.58 6.25 3.71
CA ILE A 70 -4.93 6.29 5.13
C ILE A 70 -3.76 5.76 5.96
N LEU A 71 -3.25 6.61 6.84
CA LEU A 71 -2.17 6.30 7.78
C LEU A 71 -2.69 6.33 9.21
N THR A 72 -2.00 5.62 10.11
CA THR A 72 -2.28 5.62 11.55
C THR A 72 -1.18 6.34 12.31
N LYS A 73 -1.54 7.05 13.38
CA LYS A 73 -0.57 7.60 14.33
C LYS A 73 -0.31 6.60 15.44
N ARG A 74 0.96 6.28 15.71
CA ARG A 74 1.31 5.32 16.76
C ARG A 74 0.97 5.84 18.15
N SER A 75 0.42 4.96 18.99
CA SER A 75 0.09 5.30 20.37
C SER A 75 1.33 5.60 21.19
N ARG A 76 1.15 6.27 22.33
CA ARG A 76 2.25 6.56 23.26
C ARG A 76 2.82 5.31 23.96
N MET A 77 2.12 4.18 23.87
CA MET A 77 2.47 2.95 24.59
C MET A 77 3.31 1.98 23.76
N VAL A 78 3.71 2.36 22.55
CA VAL A 78 4.50 1.49 21.65
C VAL A 78 5.81 2.16 21.26
N ARG A 79 6.75 1.36 20.72
CA ARG A 79 7.96 1.88 20.08
C ARG A 79 7.58 2.89 18.99
N GLN A 80 8.39 3.93 18.77
CA GLN A 80 8.14 4.96 17.75
C GLN A 80 6.80 5.69 17.96
N ALA A 81 6.52 6.04 19.21
CA ALA A 81 5.29 6.75 19.58
C ALA A 81 5.12 8.06 18.80
N GLY A 82 3.92 8.28 18.27
CA GLY A 82 3.56 9.51 17.57
C GLY A 82 3.87 9.55 16.08
N ASP A 83 4.65 8.59 15.55
CA ASP A 83 4.92 8.49 14.11
C ASP A 83 3.65 8.16 13.33
N LEU A 84 3.56 8.68 12.10
CA LEU A 84 2.58 8.23 11.11
C LEU A 84 3.11 6.99 10.40
N CYS A 85 2.32 5.93 10.36
CA CYS A 85 2.70 4.66 9.73
C CYS A 85 1.52 3.99 9.03
N CYS A 86 1.83 3.09 8.11
CA CYS A 86 0.84 2.15 7.59
C CYS A 86 0.42 1.18 8.71
N PRO A 87 -0.86 0.78 8.78
CA PRO A 87 -1.27 -0.33 9.63
C PRO A 87 -0.46 -1.58 9.31
N GLY A 88 -0.07 -2.35 10.32
CA GLY A 88 0.74 -3.54 10.09
C GLY A 88 1.32 -4.11 11.38
N GLY A 89 2.18 -5.10 11.22
CA GLY A 89 2.82 -5.78 12.34
C GLY A 89 3.86 -6.80 11.90
N THR A 90 4.57 -7.31 12.89
CA THR A 90 5.49 -8.43 12.72
C THR A 90 4.70 -9.69 12.41
N MET A 91 5.15 -10.47 11.43
CA MET A 91 4.61 -11.79 11.17
C MET A 91 5.10 -12.76 12.25
N GLU A 92 4.17 -13.45 12.91
CA GLU A 92 4.55 -14.58 13.76
C GLU A 92 5.13 -15.71 12.90
N PRO A 93 6.18 -16.40 13.37
CA PRO A 93 6.66 -17.61 12.71
C PRO A 93 5.51 -18.62 12.58
N ARG A 94 5.39 -19.26 11.43
CA ARG A 94 4.45 -20.37 11.23
C ARG A 94 4.88 -21.61 11.99
#